data_AF-A0A318PUV6-F1
#
_entry.id   AF-A0A318PUV6-F1
#
_cell.length_a   1.000
_cell.length_b   1.000
_cell.length_c   1.000
_cell.angle_alpha   90.00
_cell.angle_beta   90.00
_cell.angle_gamma   90.00
#
_symmetry.space_group_name_H-M   'P 1'
#
loop_
_entity.id
_entity.type
_entity.pdbx_description
1 polymer ?
#
loop_
_entity_poly.entity_id
_entity_poly.type
_entity_poly.pdbx_seq_one_letter_code
_entity_poly.pdbx_strand_id
1 'polypeptide(L)'
;MRICSFLFPSEHSGTSPAARFGGTARMAMMATAMLVPGVVAHAATYPAALLPPNSTAQAWGVSARIDHAAHDCTVHATIDQARFTTQMPQMIAAGIFSARLTPDLIRSTPHYLMNTLQTDISPGFVHALFTQTGAPARCRFTWDYVAPGPSGALISHPMLSFDVTRATHDRIDWPHLKFGDMADHEDAVSVDRIFDAQVNQETLDITMALAHDGTDTDAPP
;
A
#
# COMPACT_ATOMS: atom_id res chain seq x y z
N MET A 1 1.37 -1.66 17.44
CA MET A 1 0.99 -0.77 16.32
C MET A 1 0.24 -1.64 15.33
N ARG A 2 -1.05 -1.38 15.07
CA ARG A 2 -1.83 -2.22 14.17
C ARG A 2 -1.43 -1.85 12.75
N ILE A 3 -0.93 -2.86 12.03
CA ILE A 3 -0.74 -2.88 10.57
C ILE A 3 -2.01 -2.27 9.96
N CYS A 4 -1.87 -1.42 8.94
CA CYS A 4 -2.97 -1.16 8.02
C CYS A 4 -3.35 -2.50 7.36
N SER A 5 -4.07 -3.35 8.09
CA SER A 5 -4.73 -4.53 7.55
C SER A 5 -5.80 -3.97 6.65
N PHE A 6 -5.43 -3.68 5.41
CA PHE A 6 -6.39 -3.62 4.33
C PHE A 6 -7.20 -4.90 4.46
N LEU A 7 -8.47 -4.73 4.84
CA LEU A 7 -9.41 -5.83 4.96
C LEU A 7 -9.42 -6.52 3.60
N PHE A 8 -8.71 -7.62 3.50
CA PHE A 8 -8.80 -8.53 2.36
C PHE A 8 -10.27 -8.94 2.27
N PRO A 9 -10.95 -8.72 1.13
CA PRO A 9 -12.28 -9.27 0.95
C PRO A 9 -12.12 -10.79 1.00
N SER A 10 -12.53 -11.38 2.12
CA SER A 10 -12.66 -12.82 2.25
C SER A 10 -13.75 -13.27 1.26
N GLU A 11 -13.36 -14.03 0.25
CA GLU A 11 -14.30 -14.72 -0.63
C GLU A 11 -15.08 -15.75 0.20
N HIS A 12 -16.26 -15.34 0.68
CA HIS A 12 -17.31 -16.25 1.12
C HIS A 12 -18.50 -16.07 0.19
N SER A 13 -18.51 -16.85 -0.87
CA SER A 13 -19.74 -17.27 -1.53
C SER A 13 -19.55 -18.71 -1.98
N GLY A 14 -19.53 -19.59 -0.98
CA GLY A 14 -19.80 -21.01 -1.16
C GLY A 14 -21.18 -21.19 -1.76
N THR A 15 -21.22 -21.76 -2.95
CA THR A 15 -22.42 -22.27 -3.60
C THR A 15 -22.86 -23.56 -2.91
N SER A 16 -24.12 -23.63 -2.49
CA SER A 16 -24.91 -24.85 -2.65
C SER A 16 -26.43 -24.58 -2.57
N PRO A 17 -27.22 -25.21 -3.46
CA PRO A 17 -28.65 -25.00 -3.57
C PRO A 17 -29.43 -26.00 -2.71
N ALA A 18 -30.55 -25.58 -2.14
CA ALA A 18 -31.61 -26.50 -1.72
C ALA A 18 -32.98 -25.81 -1.84
N ALA A 19 -33.72 -26.27 -2.83
CA ALA A 19 -35.09 -25.91 -3.13
C ALA A 19 -36.09 -26.59 -2.17
N ARG A 20 -37.23 -25.93 -1.92
CA ARG A 20 -38.59 -26.50 -1.78
C ARG A 20 -39.57 -25.32 -1.71
N PHE A 21 -40.35 -25.05 -2.75
CA PHE A 21 -41.60 -25.69 -3.22
C PHE A 21 -42.82 -24.85 -2.81
N GLY A 22 -43.59 -24.41 -3.82
CA GLY A 22 -44.96 -23.94 -3.64
C GLY A 22 -45.43 -23.02 -4.76
N GLY A 23 -46.42 -23.47 -5.54
CA GLY A 23 -47.37 -22.56 -6.20
C GLY A 23 -47.39 -22.55 -7.73
N THR A 24 -48.12 -23.50 -8.30
CA THR A 24 -48.77 -23.54 -9.62
C THR A 24 -49.11 -22.20 -10.31
N ALA A 25 -48.83 -22.06 -11.61
CA ALA A 25 -49.81 -22.21 -12.70
C ALA A 25 -49.41 -21.54 -14.05
N ARG A 26 -49.78 -22.23 -15.14
CA ARG A 26 -50.06 -21.76 -16.52
C ARG A 26 -48.92 -21.51 -17.53
N MET A 27 -48.76 -22.53 -18.39
CA MET A 27 -48.78 -22.50 -19.88
C MET A 27 -48.36 -21.20 -20.60
N ALA A 28 -47.25 -21.27 -21.36
CA ALA A 28 -47.14 -20.74 -22.72
C ALA A 28 -45.91 -21.32 -23.45
N MET A 29 -46.12 -21.62 -24.74
CA MET A 29 -45.18 -22.05 -25.79
C MET A 29 -43.84 -21.28 -25.86
N MET A 30 -42.77 -21.97 -26.27
CA MET A 30 -41.87 -21.69 -27.42
C MET A 30 -40.37 -21.98 -27.16
N ALA A 31 -39.75 -22.50 -28.23
CA ALA A 31 -38.33 -22.43 -28.60
C ALA A 31 -37.31 -23.24 -27.80
N THR A 32 -36.95 -24.40 -28.36
CA THR A 32 -35.72 -25.14 -28.09
C THR A 32 -34.51 -24.33 -28.60
N ALA A 33 -34.07 -23.34 -27.84
CA ALA A 33 -32.76 -22.72 -28.03
C ALA A 33 -31.73 -23.56 -27.27
N MET A 34 -30.84 -24.25 -28.00
CA MET A 34 -29.63 -24.84 -27.44
C MET A 34 -28.76 -23.70 -26.89
N LEU A 35 -28.91 -23.39 -25.61
CA LEU A 35 -27.98 -22.54 -24.88
C LEU A 35 -26.73 -23.35 -24.62
N VAL A 36 -25.75 -23.20 -25.52
CA VAL A 36 -24.34 -23.42 -25.18
C VAL A 36 -24.05 -22.48 -24.02
N PRO A 37 -23.66 -22.95 -22.81
CA PRO A 37 -23.15 -22.04 -21.82
C PRO A 37 -21.80 -21.56 -22.35
N GLY A 38 -21.83 -20.41 -23.02
CA GLY A 38 -20.64 -19.62 -23.26
C GLY A 38 -20.04 -19.31 -21.91
N VAL A 39 -18.99 -20.05 -21.56
CA VAL A 39 -18.11 -19.70 -20.45
C VAL A 39 -17.50 -18.37 -20.84
N VAL A 40 -18.11 -17.28 -20.38
CA VAL A 40 -17.49 -15.96 -20.42
C VAL A 40 -16.42 -15.98 -19.35
N ALA A 41 -15.30 -16.62 -19.65
CA ALA A 41 -14.07 -16.45 -18.91
C ALA A 41 -13.68 -14.98 -19.12
N HIS A 42 -14.11 -14.11 -18.21
CA HIS A 42 -13.57 -12.77 -18.10
C HIS A 42 -12.12 -12.97 -17.66
N ALA A 43 -11.21 -13.07 -18.64
CA ALA A 43 -9.80 -13.02 -18.38
C ALA A 43 -9.56 -11.68 -17.67
N ALA A 44 -9.21 -11.76 -16.38
CA ALA A 44 -8.85 -10.57 -15.61
C ALA A 44 -7.74 -9.85 -16.38
N THR A 45 -8.02 -8.62 -16.81
CA THR A 45 -7.04 -7.81 -17.53
C THR A 45 -5.93 -7.46 -16.56
N TYR A 46 -4.84 -8.21 -16.64
CA TYR A 46 -3.61 -7.87 -15.94
C TYR A 46 -2.94 -6.68 -16.64
N PRO A 47 -2.39 -5.71 -15.91
CA PRO A 47 -2.49 -5.53 -14.46
C PRO A 47 -3.75 -4.77 -14.02
N ALA A 48 -4.37 -5.22 -12.92
CA ALA A 48 -5.32 -4.41 -12.17
C ALA A 48 -4.57 -3.36 -11.32
N ALA A 49 -5.21 -2.21 -11.08
CA ALA A 49 -4.65 -1.16 -10.24
C ALA A 49 -4.40 -1.69 -8.81
N LEU A 50 -3.22 -1.42 -8.26
CA LEU A 50 -2.84 -1.82 -6.90
C LEU A 50 -3.59 -1.04 -5.82
N LEU A 51 -4.01 0.18 -6.16
CA LEU A 51 -4.83 1.04 -5.32
C LEU A 51 -6.23 1.14 -5.89
N PRO A 52 -7.27 0.82 -5.11
CA PRO A 52 -8.64 1.11 -5.49
C PRO A 52 -8.81 2.61 -5.77
N PRO A 53 -9.66 2.99 -6.74
CA PRO A 53 -10.04 4.39 -6.95
C PRO A 53 -10.60 4.98 -5.66
N ASN A 54 -10.14 6.18 -5.29
CA ASN A 54 -10.54 6.91 -4.08
C ASN A 54 -10.20 6.18 -2.77
N SER A 55 -9.17 5.32 -2.77
CA SER A 55 -8.69 4.67 -1.54
C SER A 55 -8.12 5.68 -0.53
N THR A 56 -8.10 5.29 0.74
CA THR A 56 -7.53 6.12 1.82
C THR A 56 -6.05 6.44 1.58
N ALA A 57 -5.28 5.50 1.03
CA ALA A 57 -3.89 5.75 0.65
C ALA A 57 -3.78 6.87 -0.42
N GLN A 58 -4.66 6.89 -1.42
CA GLN A 58 -4.74 8.00 -2.37
C GLN A 58 -5.14 9.31 -1.68
N ALA A 59 -6.04 9.26 -0.70
CA ALA A 59 -6.40 10.44 0.09
C ALA A 59 -5.19 11.04 0.82
N TRP A 60 -4.29 10.19 1.33
CA TRP A 60 -3.03 10.56 2.00
C TRP A 60 -1.90 10.96 1.04
N GLY A 61 -2.13 10.95 -0.28
CA GLY A 61 -1.15 11.36 -1.27
C GLY A 61 -0.26 10.23 -1.80
N VAL A 62 -0.64 8.97 -1.58
CA VAL A 62 0.03 7.82 -2.20
C VAL A 62 -0.57 7.54 -3.57
N SER A 63 0.28 7.32 -4.56
CA SER A 63 -0.12 6.79 -5.87
C SER A 63 0.74 5.59 -6.23
N ALA A 64 0.21 4.71 -7.07
CA ALA A 64 0.94 3.56 -7.57
C ALA A 64 0.52 3.30 -9.03
N ARG A 65 1.50 3.06 -9.90
CA ARG A 65 1.31 2.63 -11.28
C ARG A 65 2.20 1.44 -11.58
N ILE A 66 1.71 0.55 -12.43
CA ILE A 66 2.48 -0.59 -12.90
C ILE A 66 2.93 -0.27 -14.32
N ASP A 67 4.23 -0.38 -14.56
CA ASP A 67 4.87 -0.24 -15.86
C ASP A 67 5.36 -1.62 -16.35
N HIS A 68 5.14 -1.88 -17.63
CA HIS A 68 5.49 -3.13 -18.30
C HIS A 68 6.21 -2.81 -19.61
N ALA A 69 7.52 -2.62 -19.52
CA ALA A 69 8.36 -2.51 -20.70
C ALA A 69 8.93 -3.90 -21.02
N ALA A 70 8.56 -4.47 -22.16
CA ALA A 70 9.23 -5.61 -22.81
C ALA A 70 9.80 -6.69 -21.86
N HIS A 71 8.94 -7.21 -20.96
CA HIS A 71 9.21 -8.28 -19.97
C HIS A 71 9.69 -7.85 -18.57
N ASP A 72 9.95 -6.57 -18.33
CA ASP A 72 10.27 -6.04 -17.00
C ASP A 72 9.02 -5.46 -16.33
N CYS A 73 8.69 -5.96 -15.14
CA CYS A 73 7.65 -5.38 -14.29
C CYS A 73 8.28 -4.37 -13.35
N THR A 74 7.77 -3.14 -13.37
CA THR A 74 8.09 -2.12 -12.36
C THR A 74 6.82 -1.53 -11.77
N VAL A 75 6.69 -1.56 -10.45
CA VAL A 75 5.70 -0.78 -9.71
C VAL A 75 6.34 0.54 -9.29
N HIS A 76 5.83 1.65 -9.81
CA HIS A 76 6.19 2.98 -9.36
C HIS A 76 5.17 3.46 -8.34
N ALA A 77 5.60 3.57 -7.09
CA ALA A 77 4.84 4.17 -6.01
C ALA A 77 5.39 5.56 -5.68
N THR A 78 4.51 6.51 -5.41
CA THR A 78 4.88 7.89 -5.13
C THR A 78 4.11 8.46 -3.95
N ILE A 79 4.80 9.19 -3.07
CA ILE A 79 4.20 9.98 -2.00
C ILE A 79 4.27 11.46 -2.36
N ASP A 80 3.13 12.15 -2.45
CA ASP A 80 3.07 13.61 -2.47
C ASP A 80 3.33 14.15 -1.06
N GLN A 81 4.52 14.73 -0.84
CA GLN A 81 4.94 15.17 0.49
C GLN A 81 4.01 16.25 1.09
N ALA A 82 3.54 17.19 0.27
CA ALA A 82 2.71 18.29 0.73
C ALA A 82 1.33 17.78 1.16
N ARG A 83 0.74 16.89 0.34
CA ARG A 83 -0.53 16.24 0.65
C ARG A 83 -0.38 15.32 1.85
N PHE A 84 0.65 14.49 1.90
CA PHE A 84 0.94 13.59 3.03
C PHE A 84 1.03 14.36 4.35
N THR A 85 1.83 15.43 4.39
CA THR A 85 1.99 16.28 5.58
C THR A 85 0.66 16.90 6.00
N THR A 86 -0.15 17.38 5.04
CA THR A 86 -1.47 17.95 5.31
C THR A 86 -2.46 16.93 5.89
N GLN A 87 -2.31 15.65 5.55
CA GLN A 87 -3.20 14.57 5.98
C GLN A 87 -2.76 13.90 7.29
N MET A 88 -1.61 14.28 7.87
CA MET A 88 -1.11 13.74 9.13
C MET A 88 -2.13 13.76 10.29
N PRO A 89 -2.91 14.84 10.52
CA PRO A 89 -3.93 14.84 11.56
C PRO A 89 -4.97 13.72 11.37
N GLN A 90 -5.35 13.41 10.13
CA GLN A 90 -6.30 12.34 9.84
C GLN A 90 -5.68 10.95 10.06
N MET A 91 -4.42 10.76 9.67
CA MET A 91 -3.70 9.50 9.88
C MET A 91 -3.46 9.22 11.38
N ILE A 92 -3.21 10.25 12.17
CA ILE A 92 -3.13 10.15 13.64
C ILE A 92 -4.49 9.75 14.23
N ALA A 93 -5.57 10.40 13.79
CA ALA A 93 -6.93 10.07 14.24
C ALA A 93 -7.35 8.63 13.86
N ALA A 94 -6.85 8.12 12.72
CA ALA A 94 -7.03 6.74 12.29
C ALA A 94 -6.12 5.73 13.01
N GLY A 95 -5.20 6.20 13.88
CA GLY A 95 -4.29 5.36 14.64
C GLY A 95 -3.11 4.79 13.84
N ILE A 96 -2.86 5.33 12.64
CA ILE A 96 -1.72 4.94 11.80
C ILE A 96 -0.41 5.45 12.40
N PHE A 97 -0.44 6.69 12.86
CA PHE A 97 0.67 7.33 13.55
C PHE A 97 0.33 7.65 15.00
N SER A 98 1.37 7.83 15.81
CA SER A 98 1.24 8.16 17.23
C SER A 98 0.52 9.49 17.45
N ALA A 99 -0.38 9.52 18.44
CA ALA A 99 -1.01 10.75 18.93
C ALA A 99 -0.03 11.74 19.59
N ARG A 100 1.22 11.33 19.81
CA ARG A 100 2.29 12.18 20.35
C ARG A 100 2.98 13.05 19.29
N LEU A 101 2.71 12.83 18.00
CA LEU A 101 3.27 13.65 16.93
C LEU A 101 2.65 15.07 16.96
N THR A 102 3.47 16.07 17.28
CA THR A 102 3.07 17.47 17.23
C THR A 102 3.15 18.02 15.80
N PRO A 103 2.46 19.12 15.47
CA PRO A 103 2.59 19.78 14.17
C PRO A 103 4.04 20.16 13.83
N ASP A 104 4.84 20.54 14.83
CA ASP A 104 6.22 20.95 14.64
C ASP A 104 7.10 19.74 14.30
N LEU A 105 6.89 18.62 15.02
CA LEU A 105 7.58 17.38 14.75
C LEU A 105 7.29 16.89 13.32
N ILE A 106 6.01 16.87 12.93
CA ILE A 106 5.57 16.52 11.57
C ILE A 106 6.31 17.34 10.51
N ARG A 107 6.45 18.66 10.70
CA ARG A 107 7.15 19.54 9.74
C ARG A 107 8.66 19.32 9.73
N SER A 108 9.24 18.96 10.86
CA SER A 108 10.68 18.75 10.99
C SER A 108 11.14 17.37 10.51
N THR A 109 10.26 16.36 10.48
CA THR A 109 10.61 14.97 10.14
C THR A 109 9.73 14.34 9.05
N PRO A 110 9.43 15.02 7.92
CA PRO A 110 8.54 14.47 6.90
C PRO A 110 9.09 13.20 6.26
N HIS A 111 10.41 13.13 6.00
CA HIS A 111 11.02 11.96 5.37
C HIS A 111 10.93 10.72 6.27
N TYR A 112 11.13 10.86 7.58
CA TYR A 112 10.96 9.75 8.53
C TYR A 112 9.53 9.20 8.54
N LEU A 113 8.55 10.10 8.56
CA LEU A 113 7.13 9.73 8.54
C LEU A 113 6.74 9.09 7.20
N MET A 114 7.25 9.60 6.08
CA MET A 114 7.06 8.97 4.76
C MET A 114 7.72 7.59 4.69
N ASN A 115 8.91 7.40 5.26
CA ASN A 115 9.58 6.10 5.36
C ASN A 115 8.71 5.10 6.14
N THR A 116 8.13 5.55 7.24
CA THR A 116 7.23 4.74 8.08
C THR A 116 5.98 4.32 7.29
N LEU A 117 5.34 5.27 6.59
CA LEU A 117 4.18 4.97 5.75
C LEU A 117 4.54 3.99 4.62
N GLN A 118 5.67 4.23 3.94
CA GLN A 118 6.16 3.37 2.88
C GLN A 118 6.39 1.95 3.38
N THR A 119 7.03 1.79 4.54
CA THR A 119 7.28 0.48 5.17
C THR A 119 5.96 -0.24 5.50
N ASP A 120 4.94 0.47 5.96
CA ASP A 120 3.63 -0.12 6.30
C ASP A 120 2.82 -0.55 5.06
N ILE A 121 2.85 0.25 3.98
CA ILE A 121 1.99 0.03 2.81
C ILE A 121 2.62 -0.90 1.77
N SER A 122 3.95 -0.94 1.67
CA SER A 122 4.65 -1.74 0.64
C SER A 122 4.27 -3.22 0.62
N PRO A 123 4.10 -3.91 1.78
CA PRO A 123 3.59 -5.28 1.79
C PRO A 123 2.24 -5.44 1.08
N GLY A 124 1.34 -4.47 1.25
CA GLY A 124 0.05 -4.46 0.57
C GLY A 124 0.18 -4.39 -0.95
N PHE A 125 1.13 -3.60 -1.48
CA PHE A 125 1.37 -3.51 -2.93
C PHE A 125 1.98 -4.79 -3.49
N VAL A 126 2.94 -5.37 -2.78
CA VAL A 126 3.56 -6.64 -3.16
C VAL A 126 2.50 -7.74 -3.20
N HIS A 127 1.72 -7.88 -2.13
CA HIS A 127 0.68 -8.90 -2.05
C HIS A 127 -0.42 -8.68 -3.10
N ALA A 128 -0.92 -7.45 -3.25
CA ALA A 128 -1.92 -7.11 -4.26
C ALA A 128 -1.44 -7.32 -5.70
N LEU A 129 -0.13 -7.23 -5.97
CA LEU A 129 0.42 -7.54 -7.29
C LEU A 129 0.42 -9.05 -7.54
N PHE A 130 1.05 -9.84 -6.66
CA PHE A 130 1.32 -11.26 -6.93
C PHE A 130 0.10 -12.18 -6.78
N THR A 131 -0.95 -11.72 -6.10
CA THR A 131 -2.27 -12.38 -6.05
C THR A 131 -3.07 -12.23 -7.34
N GLN A 132 -2.69 -11.33 -8.25
CA GLN A 132 -3.38 -11.19 -9.53
C GLN A 132 -3.06 -12.37 -10.45
N THR A 133 -4.10 -12.83 -11.15
CA THR A 133 -3.95 -13.78 -12.26
C THR A 133 -2.98 -13.21 -13.30
N GLY A 134 -1.96 -13.98 -13.68
CA GLY A 134 -0.98 -13.57 -14.67
C GLY A 134 0.14 -12.65 -14.16
N ALA A 135 0.23 -12.41 -12.84
CA ALA A 135 1.33 -11.61 -12.29
C ALA A 135 2.72 -12.21 -12.61
N PRO A 136 3.76 -11.37 -12.75
CA PRO A 136 5.06 -11.75 -13.26
C PRO A 136 5.81 -12.68 -12.31
N ALA A 137 6.92 -13.26 -12.77
CA ALA A 137 7.81 -14.04 -11.92
C ALA A 137 8.62 -13.17 -10.95
N ARG A 138 8.91 -11.93 -11.35
CA ARG A 138 9.66 -10.91 -10.59
C ARG A 138 9.10 -9.53 -10.92
N CYS A 139 9.09 -8.63 -9.94
CA CYS A 139 8.79 -7.23 -10.17
C CYS A 139 9.70 -6.35 -9.33
N ARG A 140 10.12 -5.21 -9.88
CA ARG A 140 10.82 -4.15 -9.17
C ARG A 140 9.79 -3.18 -8.58
N PHE A 141 9.94 -2.84 -7.32
CA PHE A 141 9.16 -1.81 -6.64
C PHE A 141 10.06 -0.61 -6.44
N THR A 142 9.62 0.56 -6.89
CA THR A 142 10.32 1.82 -6.71
C THR A 142 9.42 2.80 -5.98
N TRP A 143 9.93 3.36 -4.90
CA TRP A 143 9.31 4.42 -4.14
C TRP A 143 10.04 5.73 -4.38
N ASP A 144 9.26 6.73 -4.75
CA ASP A 144 9.67 8.13 -4.84
C ASP A 144 8.79 8.99 -3.94
N TYR A 145 9.26 10.17 -3.57
CA TYR A 145 8.38 11.24 -3.11
C TYR A 145 8.47 12.43 -4.07
N VAL A 146 7.37 13.18 -4.17
CA VAL A 146 7.35 14.44 -4.91
C VAL A 146 7.23 15.61 -3.95
N ALA A 147 8.06 16.62 -4.17
CA ALA A 147 8.07 17.86 -3.42
C ALA A 147 8.20 19.08 -4.36
N PRO A 148 7.69 20.26 -3.98
CA PRO A 148 7.89 21.48 -4.76
C PRO A 148 9.38 21.83 -4.87
N GLY A 149 9.86 21.96 -6.10
CA GLY A 149 11.18 22.48 -6.40
C GLY A 149 11.26 24.01 -6.31
N PRO A 150 12.44 24.60 -6.57
CA PRO A 150 12.65 26.06 -6.49
C PRO A 150 11.74 26.88 -7.40
N SER A 151 11.28 26.31 -8.51
CA SER A 151 10.36 26.92 -9.47
C SER A 151 8.88 26.72 -9.12
N GLY A 152 8.57 25.99 -8.05
CA GLY A 152 7.22 25.53 -7.71
C GLY A 152 6.76 24.28 -8.48
N ALA A 153 7.53 23.80 -9.47
CA ALA A 153 7.26 22.53 -10.14
C ALA A 153 7.54 21.35 -9.19
N LEU A 154 6.72 20.31 -9.25
CA LEU A 154 6.97 19.08 -8.48
C LEU A 154 8.21 18.35 -9.03
N ILE A 155 9.14 18.03 -8.14
CA ILE A 155 10.34 17.24 -8.43
C ILE A 155 10.20 15.89 -7.74
N SER A 156 10.51 14.82 -8.48
CA SER A 156 10.56 13.45 -7.94
C SER A 156 11.92 13.18 -7.33
N HIS A 157 11.92 12.53 -6.16
CA HIS A 157 13.10 12.18 -5.40
C HIS A 157 13.03 10.71 -4.98
N PRO A 158 14.09 9.91 -5.20
CA PRO A 158 14.08 8.50 -4.84
C PRO A 158 14.02 8.32 -3.32
N MET A 159 13.32 7.28 -2.89
CA MET A 159 13.28 6.84 -1.48
C MET A 159 13.94 5.47 -1.33
N LEU A 160 13.38 4.47 -2.00
CA LEU A 160 13.73 3.06 -1.86
C LEU A 160 13.38 2.35 -3.16
N SER A 161 14.16 1.35 -3.52
CA SER A 161 13.73 0.35 -4.49
C SER A 161 14.21 -1.03 -4.10
N PHE A 162 13.43 -2.03 -4.47
CA PHE A 162 13.70 -3.44 -4.19
C PHE A 162 12.99 -4.30 -5.23
N ASP A 163 13.42 -5.55 -5.33
CA ASP A 163 12.78 -6.55 -6.16
C ASP A 163 12.10 -7.59 -5.27
N VAL A 164 10.96 -8.10 -5.73
CA VAL A 164 10.33 -9.28 -5.15
C VAL A 164 10.06 -10.29 -6.24
N THR A 165 10.27 -11.56 -5.93
CA THR A 165 9.89 -12.68 -6.79
C THR A 165 8.60 -13.32 -6.32
N ARG A 166 7.86 -13.96 -7.23
CA ARG A 166 6.68 -14.76 -6.88
C ARG A 166 7.02 -15.84 -5.85
N ALA A 167 8.17 -16.51 -5.99
CA ALA A 167 8.62 -17.52 -5.05
C ALA A 167 8.88 -16.95 -3.64
N THR A 168 9.36 -15.72 -3.54
CA THR A 168 9.48 -15.04 -2.24
C THR A 168 8.11 -14.66 -1.68
N HIS A 169 7.23 -14.08 -2.51
CA HIS A 169 5.87 -13.78 -2.10
C HIS A 169 5.14 -14.99 -1.51
N ASP A 170 5.25 -16.15 -2.15
CA ASP A 170 4.54 -17.36 -1.74
C ASP A 170 5.07 -17.98 -0.43
N ARG A 171 6.25 -17.55 0.05
CA ARG A 171 6.85 -17.98 1.32
C ARG A 171 6.50 -17.08 2.51
N ILE A 172 6.00 -15.87 2.25
CA ILE A 172 5.67 -14.91 3.30
C ILE A 172 4.34 -15.30 3.95
N ASP A 173 4.30 -15.35 5.29
CA ASP A 173 3.07 -15.48 6.06
C ASP A 173 2.35 -14.14 6.14
N TRP A 174 1.71 -13.73 5.03
CA TRP A 174 1.07 -12.42 4.89
C TRP A 174 0.10 -12.06 6.01
N PRO A 175 -0.76 -12.97 6.53
CA PRO A 175 -1.64 -12.67 7.64
C PRO A 175 -0.93 -12.28 8.96
N HIS A 176 0.32 -12.70 9.14
CA HIS A 176 1.08 -12.49 10.38
C HIS A 176 2.36 -11.66 10.18
N LEU A 177 2.57 -11.12 8.98
CA LEU A 177 3.70 -10.25 8.68
C LEU A 177 3.67 -9.01 9.57
N LYS A 178 4.75 -8.74 10.31
CA LYS A 178 4.85 -7.55 11.16
C LYS A 178 5.41 -6.37 10.36
N PHE A 179 5.25 -5.18 10.93
CA PHE A 179 5.84 -3.97 10.39
C PHE A 179 7.36 -4.12 10.24
N GLY A 180 7.88 -3.86 9.05
CA GLY A 180 9.31 -3.95 8.73
C GLY A 180 9.81 -5.34 8.33
N ASP A 181 9.11 -6.43 8.70
CA ASP A 181 9.56 -7.81 8.44
C ASP A 181 9.69 -8.15 6.94
N MET A 182 9.02 -7.39 6.05
CA MET A 182 9.16 -7.61 4.61
C MET A 182 10.57 -7.33 4.09
N ALA A 183 11.34 -6.46 4.75
CA ALA A 183 12.69 -6.09 4.30
C ALA A 183 13.64 -7.30 4.20
N ASP A 184 13.42 -8.34 5.03
CA ASP A 184 14.19 -9.60 4.99
C ASP A 184 13.86 -10.48 3.77
N HIS A 185 12.86 -10.09 2.99
CA HIS A 185 12.35 -10.79 1.81
C HIS A 185 12.58 -10.00 0.51
N GLU A 186 13.32 -8.90 0.58
CA GLU A 186 13.59 -8.03 -0.55
C GLU A 186 14.95 -8.34 -1.19
N ASP A 187 14.99 -8.37 -2.53
CA ASP A 187 16.22 -8.53 -3.30
C ASP A 187 16.64 -7.18 -3.94
N ALA A 188 17.92 -7.02 -4.26
CA ALA A 188 18.43 -5.85 -4.99
C ALA A 188 18.00 -4.48 -4.40
N VAL A 189 17.97 -4.40 -3.07
CA VAL A 189 17.58 -3.23 -2.29
C VAL A 189 18.53 -2.06 -2.55
N SER A 190 17.97 -0.88 -2.80
CA SER A 190 18.68 0.40 -2.92
C SER A 190 17.88 1.48 -2.21
N VAL A 191 18.47 2.08 -1.18
CA VAL A 191 17.84 3.12 -0.34
C VAL A 191 18.54 4.45 -0.57
N ASP A 192 17.79 5.53 -0.74
CA ASP A 192 18.36 6.87 -0.74
C ASP A 192 18.85 7.24 0.66
N ARG A 193 19.98 7.95 0.75
CA ARG A 193 20.64 8.26 2.03
C ARG A 193 19.72 8.93 3.04
N ILE A 194 18.75 9.74 2.61
CA ILE A 194 17.83 10.44 3.49
C ILE A 194 16.88 9.45 4.21
N PHE A 195 16.69 8.25 3.65
CA PHE A 195 15.82 7.19 4.14
C PHE A 195 16.58 5.98 4.72
N ASP A 196 17.92 5.99 4.69
CA ASP A 196 18.80 4.90 5.14
C ASP A 196 18.71 4.63 6.66
N ALA A 197 18.13 5.56 7.42
CA ALA A 197 17.75 5.31 8.79
C ALA A 197 16.55 4.33 8.81
N GLN A 198 16.81 3.07 9.14
CA GLN A 198 15.76 2.07 9.33
C GLN A 198 14.71 2.57 10.34
N VAL A 199 13.45 2.53 9.92
CA VAL A 199 12.31 2.81 10.80
C VAL A 199 12.15 1.62 11.73
N ASN A 200 12.75 1.71 12.90
CA ASN A 200 12.37 0.88 14.03
C ASN A 200 11.62 1.73 15.06
N GLN A 201 10.88 1.07 15.95
CA GLN A 201 10.05 1.75 16.95
C GLN A 201 10.91 2.60 17.92
N GLU A 202 12.16 2.22 18.12
CA GLU A 202 13.15 2.96 18.93
C GLU A 202 13.54 4.29 18.28
N THR A 203 13.73 4.34 16.95
CA THR A 203 13.99 5.57 16.20
C THR A 203 12.80 6.52 16.26
N LEU A 204 11.56 6.01 16.34
CA LEU A 204 10.35 6.83 16.45
C LEU A 204 10.27 7.49 17.84
N ASP A 205 10.58 6.72 18.89
CA ASP A 205 10.63 7.21 20.26
C ASP A 205 11.79 8.18 20.49
N ILE A 206 12.97 7.95 19.91
CA ILE A 206 14.11 8.89 19.94
C ILE A 206 13.76 10.18 19.20
N THR A 207 13.13 10.10 18.03
CA THR A 207 12.71 11.28 17.27
C THR A 207 11.68 12.11 18.04
N MET A 208 10.77 11.45 18.75
CA MET A 208 9.81 12.10 19.65
C MET A 208 10.48 12.70 20.90
N ALA A 209 11.50 12.04 21.46
CA ALA A 209 12.26 12.53 22.62
C ALA A 209 13.12 13.76 22.25
N LEU A 210 13.82 13.72 21.12
CA LEU A 210 14.64 14.83 20.62
C LEU A 210 13.79 16.07 20.27
N ALA A 211 12.52 15.88 19.92
CA ALA A 211 11.57 16.97 19.71
C ALA A 211 11.05 17.59 21.02
N HIS A 212 11.25 16.94 22.17
CA HIS A 212 10.89 17.46 23.49
C HIS A 212 12.07 18.16 24.19
N ASP A 213 13.32 17.83 23.85
CA ASP A 213 14.52 18.48 24.44
C ASP A 213 14.76 19.92 23.96
N GLY A 214 13.96 20.44 23.01
CA GLY A 214 14.02 21.81 22.53
C GLY A 214 13.35 22.86 23.45
N THR A 215 12.79 22.46 24.60
CA THR A 215 12.02 23.36 25.49
C THR A 215 12.53 23.52 26.92
N ASP A 216 13.78 23.13 27.24
CA ASP A 216 14.29 23.23 28.62
C ASP A 216 15.71 23.83 28.75
N THR A 217 16.08 24.76 27.87
CA THR A 217 17.24 25.64 28.08
C THR A 217 16.86 27.10 27.86
N ASP A 218 16.11 27.68 28.79
CA ASP A 218 16.36 29.06 29.25
C ASP A 218 15.52 29.38 30.49
N ALA A 219 16.14 29.21 31.66
CA ALA A 219 15.79 29.95 32.86
C ALA A 219 17.09 30.31 33.57
N PRO A 220 17.50 31.60 33.60
CA PRO A 220 18.52 32.05 34.54
C PRO A 220 17.91 32.23 35.94
N PRO A 221 18.73 32.19 37.00
CA PRO A 221 18.29 32.28 38.39
C PRO A 221 17.62 33.61 38.76
#